data_AF-A0A5K7TT78-F1
#
_entry.id   AF-A0A5K7TT78-F1
#
_cell.length_a   1.000
_cell.length_b   1.000
_cell.length_c   1.000
_cell.angle_alpha   90.00
_cell.angle_beta   90.00
_cell.angle_gamma   90.00
#
_symmetry.space_group_name_H-M   'P 1'
#
loop_
_entity.id
_entity.type
_entity.pdbx_description
1 polymer ?
#
loop_
_entity_poly.entity_id
_entity_poly.type
_entity_poly.pdbx_seq_one_letter_code
_entity_poly.pdbx_strand_id
1 'polypeptide(L)' 'MAGEANDVEQIPVEQYSYSQHLDIARVISMSEVPNVCEVVPARMTYEDSKGQKHILEYRVMGNGCSNG' A
#
# COMPACT_ATOMS: atom_id res chain seq x y z
N MET A 1 -13.04 15.92 31.16
CA MET A 1 -13.13 14.79 30.20
C MET A 1 -11.99 14.92 29.21
N ALA A 2 -11.26 13.82 29.01
CA ALA A 2 -9.95 13.74 28.37
C ALA A 2 -10.00 13.89 26.84
N GLY A 3 -8.82 14.08 26.26
CA GLY A 3 -8.59 14.65 24.94
C GLY A 3 -9.07 13.82 23.76
N GLU A 4 -9.56 14.54 22.75
CA GLU A 4 -10.02 14.02 21.48
C GLU A 4 -9.25 14.79 20.40
N ALA A 5 -8.11 14.25 19.97
CA ALA A 5 -7.42 14.66 18.75
C ALA A 5 -6.43 13.57 18.35
N ASN A 6 -6.94 12.35 18.11
CA ASN A 6 -6.25 11.43 17.20
C ASN A 6 -6.67 11.82 15.78
N ASP A 7 -6.12 12.93 15.29
CA ASP A 7 -5.91 13.13 13.86
C ASP A 7 -4.77 12.18 13.46
N VAL A 8 -5.04 10.87 13.53
CA VAL A 8 -4.32 9.96 12.65
C VAL A 8 -4.89 10.36 11.31
N GLU A 9 -4.13 11.11 10.51
CA GLU A 9 -4.37 11.25 9.07
C GLU A 9 -4.64 9.83 8.57
N GLN A 10 -5.92 9.49 8.48
CA GLN A 10 -6.38 8.18 8.05
C GLN A 10 -6.16 8.23 6.56
N ILE A 11 -4.92 7.96 6.16
CA ILE A 11 -4.55 7.86 4.76
C ILE A 11 -5.51 6.84 4.16
N PRO A 12 -6.45 7.27 3.31
CA PRO A 12 -7.45 6.37 2.79
C PRO A 12 -6.72 5.28 2.02
N VAL A 13 -7.01 4.02 2.34
CA VAL A 13 -6.46 2.90 1.59
C VAL A 13 -7.19 2.86 0.26
N GLU A 14 -6.55 3.40 -0.77
CA GLU A 14 -7.11 3.40 -2.12
C GLU A 14 -6.91 2.02 -2.76
N GLN A 15 -8.01 1.44 -3.25
CA GLN A 15 -7.95 0.22 -4.04
C GLN A 15 -7.46 0.55 -5.45
N TYR A 16 -6.21 0.21 -5.71
CA TYR A 16 -5.61 0.48 -7.01
C TYR A 16 -6.22 -0.37 -8.11
N SER A 17 -6.64 0.28 -9.20
CA SER A 17 -6.85 -0.39 -10.47
C SER A 17 -5.61 -0.23 -11.33
N TYR A 18 -5.08 -1.31 -11.91
CA TYR A 18 -3.86 -1.35 -12.73
C TYR A 18 -3.85 -0.35 -13.93
N SER A 19 -5.01 0.22 -14.25
CA SER A 19 -5.25 1.20 -15.31
C SER A 19 -5.13 2.67 -14.86
N GLN A 20 -4.93 2.92 -13.57
CA GLN A 20 -4.98 4.26 -12.99
C GLN A 20 -3.57 4.86 -12.93
N HIS A 21 -3.41 6.07 -13.48
CA HIS A 21 -2.13 6.76 -13.39
C HIS A 21 -1.99 7.37 -11.99
N LEU A 22 -1.20 6.74 -11.13
CA LEU A 22 -0.83 7.31 -9.84
C LEU A 22 0.36 8.26 -10.00
N ASP A 23 0.23 9.48 -9.48
CA ASP A 23 1.32 10.45 -9.32
C ASP A 23 2.25 10.04 -8.16
N ILE A 24 2.92 8.89 -8.29
CA ILE A 24 3.87 8.42 -7.29
C ILE A 24 5.17 9.21 -7.42
N ALA A 25 5.41 10.16 -6.52
CA ALA A 25 6.67 10.88 -6.47
C ALA A 25 7.76 10.06 -5.77
N ARG A 26 7.41 9.37 -4.68
CA ARG A 26 8.37 8.57 -3.90
C ARG A 26 7.72 7.39 -3.21
N VAL A 27 8.38 6.23 -3.28
CA VAL A 27 7.99 5.06 -2.47
C VAL A 27 8.62 5.19 -1.07
N ILE A 28 7.78 5.14 -0.04
CA ILE A 28 8.22 5.23 1.36
C ILE A 28 8.50 3.83 1.90
N SER A 29 7.56 2.91 1.71
CA SER A 29 7.66 1.54 2.22
C SER A 29 6.76 0.60 1.43
N MET A 30 7.15 -0.67 1.38
CA MET A 30 6.38 -1.74 0.76
C MET A 30 6.31 -2.91 1.73
N SER A 31 5.16 -3.57 1.79
CA SER A 31 4.97 -4.79 2.55
C SER A 31 5.79 -5.91 1.94
N GLU A 32 6.44 -6.69 2.79
CA GLU A 32 7.10 -7.90 2.36
C GLU A 32 6.07 -8.92 1.86
N VAL A 33 6.38 -9.56 0.74
CA VAL A 33 5.50 -10.57 0.14
C VAL A 33 5.85 -11.93 0.72
N PRO A 34 4.95 -12.57 1.49
CA PRO A 34 5.22 -13.87 2.09
C PRO A 34 5.49 -14.96 1.04
N ASN A 35 6.30 -15.95 1.42
CA ASN A 35 6.63 -17.12 0.61
C ASN A 35 5.49 -18.16 0.62
N VAL A 36 4.31 -17.76 0.17
CA VAL A 36 3.13 -18.63 0.05
C VAL A 36 2.70 -18.74 -1.41
N CYS A 37 2.05 -19.84 -1.79
CA CYS A 37 1.51 -20.03 -3.13
C CYS A 37 0.04 -19.57 -3.20
N GLU A 38 -0.19 -18.30 -2.93
CA GLU A 38 -1.52 -17.70 -3.00
C GLU A 38 -1.41 -16.21 -3.26
N VAL A 39 -2.55 -15.61 -3.63
CA VAL A 39 -2.65 -14.17 -3.81
C VAL A 39 -2.87 -13.54 -2.43
N VAL A 40 -1.86 -12.79 -1.97
CA VAL A 40 -1.87 -12.15 -0.66
C VAL A 40 -2.04 -10.63 -0.80
N PRO A 41 -2.69 -9.97 0.18
CA PRO A 41 -2.76 -8.52 0.22
C PRO A 41 -1.37 -7.94 0.57
N ALA A 42 -0.88 -7.05 -0.28
CA ALA A 42 0.32 -6.25 -0.05
C ALA A 42 -0.05 -4.77 0.03
N ARG A 43 0.61 -4.06 0.95
CA ARG A 43 0.44 -2.62 1.12
C ARG A 43 1.71 -1.88 0.72
N MET A 44 1.58 -0.78 0.00
CA MET A 44 2.67 0.08 -0.40
C MET A 44 2.35 1.51 0.00
N THR A 45 3.19 2.06 0.86
CA THR A 45 3.11 3.46 1.24
C THR A 45 3.96 4.27 0.28
N TYR A 46 3.34 5.24 -0.39
CA TYR A 46 4.01 6.16 -1.28
C TYR A 46 3.64 7.60 -0.94
N GLU A 47 4.42 8.54 -1.46
CA GLU A 47 4.18 9.96 -1.37
C GLU A 47 3.87 10.47 -2.79
N ASP A 48 2.80 11.26 -2.90
CA ASP A 48 2.42 11.88 -4.16
C ASP A 48 3.26 13.13 -4.48
N SER A 49 3.14 13.65 -5.70
CA SER A 49 3.81 14.90 -6.11
C SER A 49 3.42 16.15 -5.29
N LYS A 50 2.39 16.05 -4.44
CA LYS A 50 1.96 17.11 -3.51
C LYS A 50 2.52 16.93 -2.10
N GLY A 51 3.29 15.87 -1.84
CA GLY A 51 3.85 15.57 -0.53
C GLY A 51 2.87 14.87 0.42
N GLN A 52 1.73 14.35 -0.08
CA GLN A 52 0.78 13.59 0.73
C GLN A 52 1.13 12.11 0.68
N LYS A 53 1.08 11.45 1.84
CA LYS A 53 1.31 10.02 1.93
C LYS A 53 0.02 9.29 1.61
N HIS A 54 0.15 8.26 0.79
CA HIS A 54 -0.93 7.37 0.36
C HIS A 54 -0.54 5.93 0.66
N ILE A 55 -1.52 5.13 1.07
CA ILE A 55 -1.33 3.70 1.30
C ILE A 55 -2.10 2.96 0.22
N LEU A 56 -1.37 2.39 -0.72
CA LEU A 56 -1.90 1.51 -1.73
C LEU A 56 -2.07 0.12 -1.15
N GLU A 57 -3.26 -0.47 -1.24
CA GLU A 57 -3.43 -1.90 -1.01
C GLU A 57 -3.73 -2.59 -2.34
N TYR A 58 -2.91 -3.59 -2.66
CA TYR A 58 -3.00 -4.35 -3.89
C TYR A 58 -2.71 -5.82 -3.60
N ARG A 59 -3.14 -6.67 -4.52
CA ARG A 59 -2.98 -8.12 -4.39
C ARG A 59 -1.80 -8.58 -5.22
N VAL A 60 -0.88 -9.33 -4.60
CA VAL A 60 0.31 -9.87 -5.25
C VAL A 60 0.36 -11.38 -5.10
N MET A 61 0.97 -12.05 -6.08
CA MET A 61 1.27 -13.46 -5.95
C MET A 61 2.42 -13.64 -4.96
N GLY A 62 2.22 -14.50 -3.95
CA GLY A 62 3.28 -14.85 -3.02
C GLY A 62 4.47 -15.51 -3.72
N ASN A 63 5.66 -15.35 -3.15
CA ASN A 63 6.90 -15.87 -3.73
C ASN A 63 7.00 -17.41 -3.70
N GLY A 64 6.09 -18.09 -2.99
CA GLY A 64 6.11 -19.53 -2.79
C GLY A 64 5.82 -20.38 -4.02
N CYS A 65 5.35 -19.76 -5.11
CA CYS A 65 5.07 -20.44 -6.38
C CYS A 65 6.00 -20.02 -7.54
N SER A 66 7.19 -19.49 -7.21
CA SER A 66 8.21 -19.08 -8.18
C SER A 66 9.03 -20.23 -8.79
N ASN A 67 8.81 -21.48 -8.37
CA ASN A 67 9.44 -22.68 -8.96
C ASN A 67 8.41 -23.48 -9.77
N GLY A 68 8.37 -23.22 -11.08
CA GLY A 68 7.72 -24.09 -12.07
C GLY A 68 8.66 -25.19 -12.54
#